data_AF-A0A9X4SAM0-F1
#
_entry.id   AF-A0A9X4SAM0-F1
#
_cell.length_a   1.000
_cell.length_b   1.000
_cell.length_c   1.000
_cell.angle_alpha   90.00
_cell.angle_beta   90.00
_cell.angle_gamma   90.00
#
_symmetry.space_group_name_H-M   'P 1'
#
loop_
_entity.id
_entity.type
_entity.pdbx_description
1 polymer ?
#
loop_
_entity_poly.entity_id
_entity_poly.type
_entity_poly.pdbx_seq_one_letter_code
_entity_poly.pdbx_strand_id
1 'polypeptide(L)'
;MKTPFRSRLCRWFAASALLVCATVQAAPVAVPDAQGWARLTPQQQAARQAEIKRQLKLASPEERKAFRQQLRQQLEALSPSERQALIEQTRQRWQTLTPEERRRFADERREQVRAMTPAERRELLRQRREMLDKLSPKERRALREKLSTP
;
A
#
# COMPACT_ATOMS: atom_id res chain seq x y z
N MET A 1 -30.22 29.73 71.85
CA MET A 1 -30.61 28.87 70.70
C MET A 1 -29.50 28.90 69.66
N LYS A 2 -29.01 27.71 69.26
CA LYS A 2 -28.26 27.36 68.03
C LYS A 2 -26.81 27.91 67.84
N THR A 3 -25.82 27.06 68.11
CA THR A 3 -24.64 26.82 67.23
C THR A 3 -25.12 26.03 65.97
N PRO A 4 -24.38 25.85 64.83
CA PRO A 4 -22.94 25.53 64.72
C PRO A 4 -22.19 26.08 63.45
N PHE A 5 -20.88 26.37 63.51
CA PHE A 5 -19.74 25.52 63.08
C PHE A 5 -19.26 25.66 61.60
N ARG A 6 -17.93 25.54 61.43
CA ARG A 6 -17.13 25.17 60.25
C ARG A 6 -16.61 26.26 59.28
N SER A 7 -15.39 26.70 59.60
CA SER A 7 -14.23 26.85 58.69
C SER A 7 -14.27 25.93 57.47
N ARG A 8 -13.91 26.43 56.26
CA ARG A 8 -12.92 25.84 55.33
C ARG A 8 -12.34 26.87 54.35
N LEU A 9 -11.01 26.81 54.18
CA LEU A 9 -10.22 27.56 53.22
C LEU A 9 -10.73 27.37 51.77
N CYS A 10 -10.84 28.48 51.04
CA CYS A 10 -11.07 28.47 49.60
C CYS A 10 -9.75 28.07 48.90
N ARG A 11 -9.59 26.77 48.65
CA ARG A 11 -8.52 26.23 47.79
C ARG A 11 -8.85 26.59 46.35
N TRP A 12 -8.05 27.48 45.76
CA TRP A 12 -7.98 27.67 44.32
C TRP A 12 -7.49 26.37 43.67
N PHE A 13 -8.39 25.63 43.01
CA PHE A 13 -8.00 24.55 42.11
C PHE A 13 -7.91 25.12 40.69
N ALA A 14 -6.69 25.24 40.19
CA ALA A 14 -6.43 25.47 38.78
C ALA A 14 -6.88 24.24 37.99
N ALA A 15 -7.93 24.37 37.19
CA ALA A 15 -8.37 23.33 36.26
C ALA A 15 -7.47 23.36 35.02
N SER A 16 -6.39 22.58 35.05
CA SER A 16 -5.63 22.24 33.85
C SER A 16 -6.48 21.28 33.00
N ALA A 17 -7.12 21.82 31.98
CA ALA A 17 -7.80 21.03 30.96
C ALA A 17 -6.75 20.25 30.14
N LEU A 18 -6.50 18.99 30.53
CA LEU A 18 -5.77 18.04 29.70
C LEU A 18 -6.61 17.75 28.46
N LEU A 19 -6.30 18.45 27.38
CA LEU A 19 -6.83 18.21 26.05
C LEU A 19 -6.21 16.90 25.56
N VAL A 20 -6.89 15.78 25.83
CA VAL A 20 -6.55 14.47 25.27
C VAL A 20 -6.86 14.55 23.78
N CYS A 21 -5.84 14.87 22.97
CA CYS A 21 -5.89 14.63 21.54
C CYS A 21 -6.00 13.12 21.33
N ALA A 22 -7.23 12.62 21.17
CA ALA A 22 -7.46 11.30 20.63
C ALA A 22 -6.90 11.27 19.20
N THR A 23 -5.69 10.76 19.05
CA THR A 23 -5.16 10.44 17.73
C THR A 23 -6.02 9.32 17.17
N VAL A 24 -6.92 9.64 16.23
CA VAL A 24 -7.54 8.64 15.36
C VAL A 24 -6.40 8.00 14.59
N GLN A 25 -5.93 6.85 15.06
CA GLN A 25 -5.03 6.01 14.28
C GLN A 25 -5.86 5.49 13.11
N ALA A 26 -5.58 5.99 11.91
CA ALA A 26 -6.12 5.42 10.69
C ALA A 26 -5.67 3.96 10.61
N ALA A 27 -6.62 3.03 10.43
CA ALA A 27 -6.28 1.63 10.28
C ALA A 27 -5.30 1.45 9.10
N PRO A 28 -4.25 0.62 9.24
CA PRO A 28 -3.26 0.43 8.20
C PRO A 28 -3.93 -0.05 6.91
N VAL A 29 -3.46 0.45 5.75
CA VAL A 29 -3.97 0.02 4.45
C VAL A 29 -3.78 -1.50 4.32
N ALA A 30 -4.89 -2.24 4.34
CA ALA A 30 -4.83 -3.70 4.36
C ALA A 30 -4.61 -4.26 2.96
N VAL A 31 -3.64 -5.17 2.82
CA VAL A 31 -3.47 -5.94 1.59
C VAL A 31 -4.57 -7.01 1.51
N PRO A 32 -5.36 -7.05 0.42
CA PRO A 32 -6.36 -8.09 0.24
C PRO A 32 -5.74 -9.49 0.19
N ASP A 33 -6.41 -10.45 0.83
CA ASP A 33 -6.08 -11.87 0.65
C ASP A 33 -6.26 -12.29 -0.82
N ALA A 34 -5.33 -13.12 -1.33
CA ALA A 34 -5.32 -13.51 -2.74
C ALA A 34 -6.53 -14.39 -3.11
N GLN A 35 -6.93 -15.31 -2.23
CA GLN A 35 -8.08 -16.19 -2.46
C GLN A 35 -9.39 -15.41 -2.37
N GLY A 36 -9.49 -14.50 -1.39
CA GLY A 36 -10.60 -13.55 -1.29
C GLY A 36 -10.71 -12.64 -2.51
N TRP A 37 -9.58 -12.15 -3.03
CA TRP A 37 -9.52 -11.34 -4.24
C TRP A 37 -10.03 -12.07 -5.48
N ALA A 38 -9.64 -13.34 -5.66
CA ALA A 38 -10.03 -14.16 -6.80
C ALA A 38 -11.54 -14.43 -6.85
N ARG A 39 -12.23 -14.41 -5.71
CA ARG A 39 -13.69 -14.61 -5.62
C ARG A 39 -14.50 -13.37 -5.96
N LEU A 40 -13.88 -12.19 -6.00
CA LEU A 40 -14.56 -10.93 -6.31
C LEU A 40 -14.88 -10.83 -7.80
N THR A 41 -16.03 -10.24 -8.13
CA THR A 41 -16.34 -9.87 -9.52
C THR A 41 -15.38 -8.78 -10.02
N PRO A 42 -15.20 -8.61 -11.33
CA PRO A 42 -14.35 -7.55 -11.88
C PRO A 42 -14.73 -6.14 -11.37
N GLN A 43 -16.02 -5.88 -11.18
CA GLN A 43 -16.51 -4.60 -10.65
C GLN A 43 -16.14 -4.42 -9.16
N GLN A 44 -16.28 -5.47 -8.35
CA GLN A 44 -15.88 -5.44 -6.94
C GLN A 44 -14.37 -5.27 -6.79
N GLN A 45 -13.58 -5.97 -7.63
CA GLN A 45 -12.14 -5.78 -7.70
C GLN A 45 -11.80 -4.33 -8.05
N ALA A 46 -12.43 -3.75 -9.06
CA ALA A 46 -12.19 -2.36 -9.45
C ALA A 46 -12.51 -1.37 -8.32
N ALA A 47 -13.65 -1.54 -7.64
CA ALA A 47 -14.02 -0.73 -6.48
C ALA A 47 -12.99 -0.85 -5.34
N ARG A 48 -12.54 -2.07 -5.03
CA ARG A 48 -11.53 -2.30 -3.99
C ARG A 48 -10.17 -1.74 -4.38
N GLN A 49 -9.76 -1.85 -5.65
CA GLN A 49 -8.54 -1.22 -6.16
C GLN A 49 -8.61 0.30 -6.02
N ALA A 50 -9.73 0.91 -6.38
CA ALA A 50 -9.93 2.36 -6.26
C ALA A 50 -9.82 2.81 -4.79
N GLU A 51 -10.41 2.05 -3.87
CA GLU A 51 -10.32 2.32 -2.43
C GLU A 51 -8.88 2.24 -1.92
N ILE A 52 -8.17 1.16 -2.25
CA ILE A 52 -6.76 0.99 -1.85
C ILE A 52 -5.90 2.12 -2.44
N LYS A 53 -6.11 2.50 -3.71
CA LYS A 53 -5.41 3.63 -4.33
C LYS A 53 -5.67 4.94 -3.55
N ARG A 54 -6.92 5.19 -3.15
CA ARG A 54 -7.29 6.38 -2.35
C ARG A 54 -6.60 6.37 -0.98
N GLN A 55 -6.64 5.25 -0.27
CA GLN A 55 -5.99 5.10 1.03
C GLN A 55 -4.48 5.30 0.92
N LEU A 56 -3.83 4.67 -0.06
CA LEU A 56 -2.38 4.82 -0.29
C LEU A 56 -1.99 6.25 -0.68
N LYS A 57 -2.86 7.02 -1.32
CA LYS A 57 -2.59 8.43 -1.64
C LYS A 57 -2.52 9.30 -0.37
N LEU A 58 -3.27 8.94 0.66
CA LEU A 58 -3.30 9.64 1.95
C LEU A 58 -2.30 9.06 2.97
N ALA A 59 -1.81 7.84 2.72
CA ALA A 59 -0.89 7.14 3.60
C ALA A 59 0.51 7.75 3.63
N SER A 60 1.12 7.72 4.82
CA SER A 60 2.51 8.07 5.04
C SER A 60 3.47 7.18 4.25
N PRO A 61 4.73 7.61 4.04
CA PRO A 61 5.75 6.76 3.40
C PRO A 61 5.94 5.40 4.07
N GLU A 62 5.90 5.33 5.41
CA GLU A 62 6.05 4.07 6.16
C GLU A 62 4.84 3.15 5.99
N GLU A 63 3.61 3.66 6.01
CA GLU A 63 2.41 2.86 5.73
C GLU A 63 2.42 2.31 4.30
N ARG A 64 2.80 3.14 3.32
CA ARG A 64 2.95 2.70 1.92
C ARG A 64 4.04 1.63 1.78
N LYS A 65 5.11 1.72 2.57
CA LYS A 65 6.19 0.72 2.61
C LYS A 65 5.71 -0.58 3.26
N ALA A 66 5.02 -0.52 4.39
CA ALA A 66 4.41 -1.67 5.05
C ALA A 66 3.44 -2.41 4.12
N PHE A 67 2.56 -1.67 3.43
CA PHE A 67 1.65 -2.24 2.42
C PHE A 67 2.41 -3.01 1.33
N ARG A 68 3.47 -2.41 0.76
CA ARG A 68 4.28 -3.07 -0.27
C ARG A 68 5.01 -4.32 0.25
N GLN A 69 5.49 -4.28 1.50
CA GLN A 69 6.17 -5.41 2.13
C GLN A 69 5.20 -6.57 2.38
N GLN A 70 4.03 -6.28 2.96
CA GLN A 70 2.99 -7.28 3.20
C GLN A 70 2.50 -7.90 1.88
N LEU A 71 2.28 -7.08 0.83
CA LEU A 71 1.88 -7.58 -0.48
C LEU A 71 2.94 -8.52 -1.07
N ARG A 72 4.22 -8.16 -0.96
CA ARG A 72 5.31 -9.03 -1.41
C ARG A 72 5.32 -10.35 -0.64
N GLN A 73 5.20 -10.31 0.68
CA GLN A 73 5.19 -11.52 1.51
C GLN A 73 4.03 -12.44 1.14
N GLN A 74 2.82 -11.90 0.93
CA GLN A 74 1.68 -12.69 0.48
C GLN A 74 1.92 -13.33 -0.88
N LEU A 75 2.49 -12.60 -1.85
CA LEU A 75 2.84 -13.15 -3.16
C LEU A 75 3.95 -14.21 -3.08
N GLU A 76 4.93 -14.04 -2.19
CA GLU A 76 5.98 -15.01 -1.92
C GLU A 76 5.48 -16.23 -1.13
N ALA A 77 4.34 -16.14 -0.44
CA ALA A 77 3.72 -17.27 0.23
C ALA A 77 2.88 -18.16 -0.71
N LEU A 78 2.51 -17.66 -1.90
CA LEU A 78 1.73 -18.43 -2.87
C LEU A 78 2.49 -19.67 -3.34
N SER A 79 1.76 -20.78 -3.50
CA SER A 79 2.27 -22.00 -4.12
C SER A 79 2.62 -21.78 -5.60
N PRO A 80 3.46 -22.63 -6.22
CA PRO A 80 3.82 -22.49 -7.63
C PRO A 80 2.62 -22.44 -8.58
N SER A 81 1.57 -23.24 -8.33
CA SER A 81 0.35 -23.27 -9.13
C SER A 81 -0.47 -21.98 -8.99
N GLU A 82 -0.64 -21.46 -7.76
CA GLU A 82 -1.34 -20.20 -7.51
C GLU A 82 -0.61 -19.01 -8.15
N ARG A 83 0.73 -18.98 -8.06
CA ARG A 83 1.54 -17.97 -8.75
C ARG A 83 1.35 -18.03 -10.26
N GLN A 84 1.35 -19.23 -10.82
CA GLN A 84 1.16 -19.41 -12.26
C GLN A 84 -0.23 -18.94 -12.71
N ALA A 85 -1.28 -19.30 -11.96
CA ALA A 85 -2.64 -18.83 -12.22
C ALA A 85 -2.74 -17.30 -12.18
N LEU A 86 -2.13 -16.66 -11.18
CA LEU A 86 -2.10 -15.20 -11.07
C LEU A 86 -1.35 -14.53 -12.23
N ILE A 87 -0.22 -15.11 -12.66
CA ILE A 87 0.56 -14.62 -13.81
C ILE A 87 -0.27 -14.70 -15.09
N GLU A 88 -0.90 -15.84 -15.37
CA GLU A 88 -1.69 -16.02 -16.59
C GLU A 88 -2.93 -15.12 -16.60
N GLN A 89 -3.64 -14.99 -15.47
CA GLN A 89 -4.76 -14.06 -15.35
C GLN A 89 -4.33 -12.61 -15.62
N THR A 90 -3.19 -12.19 -15.04
CA THR A 90 -2.65 -10.85 -15.24
C THR A 90 -2.26 -10.62 -16.70
N ARG A 91 -1.65 -11.64 -17.33
CA ARG A 91 -1.27 -11.60 -18.75
C ARG A 91 -2.50 -11.48 -19.65
N GLN A 92 -3.52 -12.31 -19.43
CA GLN A 92 -4.77 -12.27 -20.20
C GLN A 92 -5.42 -10.89 -20.11
N ARG A 93 -5.54 -10.34 -18.89
CA ARG A 93 -6.10 -9.00 -18.69
C ARG A 93 -5.27 -7.92 -19.39
N TRP A 94 -3.94 -8.04 -19.40
CA TRP A 94 -3.09 -7.10 -20.13
C TRP A 94 -3.30 -7.17 -21.65
N GLN A 95 -3.48 -8.38 -22.18
CA GLN A 95 -3.73 -8.59 -23.60
C GLN A 95 -5.05 -7.98 -24.06
N THR A 96 -6.08 -7.94 -23.19
CA THR A 96 -7.38 -7.33 -23.52
C THR A 96 -7.39 -5.79 -23.48
N LEU A 97 -6.36 -5.14 -22.95
CA LEU A 97 -6.30 -3.67 -22.87
C LEU A 97 -6.05 -3.03 -24.24
N THR A 98 -6.74 -1.93 -24.52
CA THR A 98 -6.44 -1.10 -25.70
C THR A 98 -5.10 -0.37 -25.56
N PRO A 99 -4.50 0.10 -26.67
CA PRO A 99 -3.28 0.92 -26.61
C PRO A 99 -3.42 2.16 -25.70
N GLU A 100 -4.57 2.83 -25.72
CA GLU A 100 -4.86 4.00 -24.88
C GLU A 100 -4.92 3.63 -23.40
N GLU A 101 -5.56 2.50 -23.07
CA GLU A 101 -5.61 2.00 -21.70
C GLU A 101 -4.21 1.62 -21.19
N ARG A 102 -3.41 0.92 -22.01
CA ARG A 102 -2.01 0.60 -21.67
C ARG A 102 -1.19 1.86 -21.44
N ARG A 103 -1.39 2.90 -22.26
CA ARG A 103 -0.75 4.20 -22.08
C ARG A 103 -1.16 4.87 -20.78
N ARG A 104 -2.46 4.87 -20.45
CA ARG A 104 -2.98 5.36 -19.16
C ARG A 104 -2.34 4.64 -17.98
N PHE A 105 -2.25 3.31 -18.03
CA PHE A 105 -1.55 2.54 -17.00
C PHE A 105 -0.08 2.97 -16.87
N ALA A 106 0.63 3.15 -17.97
CA ALA A 106 2.02 3.59 -17.95
C ALA A 106 2.17 5.02 -17.37
N ASP A 107 1.25 5.93 -17.70
CA ASP A 107 1.22 7.30 -17.17
C ASP A 107 0.93 7.32 -15.66
N GLU A 108 -0.08 6.58 -15.19
CA GLU A 108 -0.37 6.44 -13.77
C GLU A 108 0.85 5.94 -12.99
N ARG A 109 1.60 4.98 -13.54
CA ARG A 109 2.81 4.46 -12.90
C ARG A 109 3.94 5.49 -12.88
N ARG A 110 4.10 6.28 -13.94
CA ARG A 110 5.06 7.40 -13.97
C ARG A 110 4.71 8.44 -12.92
N GLU A 111 3.45 8.83 -12.81
CA GLU A 111 2.98 9.80 -11.82
C GLU A 111 3.18 9.30 -10.39
N GLN A 112 2.88 8.04 -10.11
CA GLN A 112 3.13 7.43 -8.79
C GLN A 112 4.61 7.51 -8.40
N VAL A 113 5.53 7.22 -9.32
CA VAL A 113 6.98 7.34 -9.06
C VAL A 113 7.40 8.81 -8.90
N ARG A 114 6.80 9.73 -9.68
CA ARG A 114 7.04 11.18 -9.51
C ARG A 114 6.59 11.68 -8.14
N ALA A 115 5.49 11.17 -7.61
CA ALA A 115 4.97 11.52 -6.29
C ALA A 115 5.75 10.88 -5.11
N MET A 116 6.66 9.94 -5.36
CA MET A 116 7.50 9.36 -4.30
C MET A 116 8.55 10.34 -3.78
N THR A 117 8.83 10.27 -2.48
CA THR A 117 9.97 10.97 -1.86
C THR A 117 11.30 10.40 -2.38
N PRO A 118 12.44 11.13 -2.26
CA PRO A 118 13.75 10.62 -2.63
C PRO A 118 14.11 9.30 -1.93
N ALA A 119 13.75 9.15 -0.65
CA ALA A 119 13.99 7.93 0.11
C ALA A 119 13.19 6.74 -0.45
N GLU A 120 11.92 6.94 -0.77
CA GLU A 120 11.08 5.90 -1.38
C GLU A 120 11.57 5.48 -2.76
N ARG A 121 12.06 6.43 -3.58
CA ARG A 121 12.66 6.11 -4.88
C ARG A 121 13.93 5.27 -4.73
N ARG A 122 14.81 5.62 -3.79
CA ARG A 122 16.02 4.82 -3.49
C ARG A 122 15.65 3.41 -3.06
N GLU A 123 14.66 3.28 -2.18
CA GLU A 123 14.17 1.97 -1.74
C GLU A 123 13.55 1.16 -2.88
N LEU A 124 12.76 1.78 -3.76
CA LEU A 124 12.21 1.13 -4.94
C LEU A 124 13.33 0.60 -5.86
N LEU A 125 14.38 1.39 -6.10
CA LEU A 125 15.52 0.96 -6.91
C LEU A 125 16.30 -0.17 -6.27
N ARG A 126 16.53 -0.11 -4.95
CA ARG A 126 17.16 -1.19 -4.17
C ARG A 126 16.38 -2.49 -4.31
N GLN A 127 15.07 -2.46 -4.10
CA GLN A 127 14.20 -3.64 -4.24
C GLN A 127 14.20 -4.21 -5.66
N ARG A 128 14.17 -3.35 -6.68
CA ARG A 128 14.29 -3.80 -8.08
C ARG A 128 15.63 -4.46 -8.34
N ARG A 129 16.71 -3.93 -7.76
CA ARG A 129 18.04 -4.50 -7.90
C ARG A 129 18.12 -5.88 -7.24
N GLU A 130 17.64 -6.03 -6.02
CA GLU A 130 17.55 -7.31 -5.31
C GLU A 130 16.77 -8.36 -6.12
N MET A 131 15.66 -7.96 -6.76
CA MET A 131 14.91 -8.86 -7.63
C MET A 131 15.71 -9.30 -8.87
N LEU A 132 16.47 -8.39 -9.48
CA LEU A 132 17.32 -8.73 -10.62
C LEU A 132 18.53 -9.59 -10.23
N ASP A 133 19.05 -9.43 -9.02
CA ASP A 133 20.16 -10.24 -8.52
C ASP A 133 19.74 -11.69 -8.27
N LYS A 134 18.44 -11.96 -8.05
CA LYS A 134 17.88 -13.33 -8.01
C LYS A 134 17.84 -14.02 -9.38
N LEU A 135 18.00 -13.28 -10.48
CA LEU A 135 17.99 -13.82 -11.84
C LEU A 135 19.40 -14.20 -12.29
N SER A 136 19.52 -15.34 -12.95
CA SER A 136 20.75 -15.75 -13.64
C SER A 136 21.13 -14.74 -14.73
N PRO A 137 22.41 -14.67 -15.14
CA PRO A 137 22.83 -13.81 -16.25
C PRO A 137 22.03 -14.04 -17.55
N LYS A 138 21.66 -15.29 -17.84
CA LYS A 138 20.84 -15.66 -19.01
C LYS A 138 19.43 -15.08 -18.91
N GLU A 139 18.77 -15.22 -17.76
CA GLU A 139 17.43 -14.66 -17.52
C GLU A 139 17.44 -13.14 -17.57
N ARG A 140 18.46 -12.48 -17.01
CA ARG A 140 18.63 -11.02 -17.11
C ARG A 140 18.78 -10.55 -18.55
N ARG A 141 19.56 -11.27 -19.37
CA ARG A 141 19.70 -10.95 -20.80
C ARG A 141 18.36 -11.07 -21.52
N ALA A 142 17.65 -12.19 -21.33
CA ALA A 142 16.34 -12.41 -21.95
C ALA A 142 15.31 -11.35 -21.52
N LEU A 143 15.32 -10.94 -20.25
CA LEU A 143 14.47 -9.86 -19.76
C LEU A 143 14.81 -8.52 -20.44
N ARG A 144 16.09 -8.18 -20.55
CA ARG A 144 16.53 -6.94 -21.21
C ARG A 144 16.10 -6.90 -22.67
N GLU A 145 16.25 -8.00 -23.41
CA GLU A 145 15.82 -8.11 -24.80
C GLU A 145 14.32 -7.87 -24.92
N LYS A 146 13.49 -8.53 -24.10
CA LYS A 146 12.03 -8.34 -24.08
C LYS A 146 11.59 -6.91 -23.78
N LEU A 147 12.35 -6.18 -22.96
CA LEU A 147 12.03 -4.80 -22.57
C LEU A 147 12.58 -3.74 -23.53
N SER A 148 13.54 -4.10 -24.38
CA SER A 148 14.19 -3.18 -25.32
C SER A 148 13.50 -3.13 -26.68
N THR A 149 12.58 -4.06 -26.95
CA THR A 149 11.74 -4.05 -28.15
C THR A 149 10.68 -2.95 -28.03
N PRO A 150 10.58 -2.02 -29.00
CA PRO A 150 9.59 -0.94 -28.97
C PRO A 150 8.14 -1.43 -29.08
#